data_AF-A0A945N0H8-F1
#
_entry.id   AF-A0A945N0H8-F1
#
_cell.length_a   1.000
_cell.length_b   1.000
_cell.length_c   1.000
_cell.angle_alpha   90.00
_cell.angle_beta   90.00
_cell.angle_gamma   90.00
#
_symmetry.space_group_name_H-M   'P 1'
#
loop_
_entity.id
_entity.type
_entity.pdbx_description
1 polymer ?
#
loop_
_entity_poly.entity_id
_entity_poly.type
_entity_poly.pdbx_seq_one_letter_code
_entity_poly.pdbx_strand_id
1 'polypeptide(L)'
;SATYDSQRAAGDVACPACSDTEVAKAIMAPSIGAKGGSRGEEEMQRPDPAQMMEAMQQMQKSVEENCDYVGADFPEEARKIHYGESEQRNIYGESSFEEASKLNDEGIEVGCIPWRKKADS
;
A
#
# COMPACT_ATOMS: atom_id res chain seq x y z
N SER A 1 -23.56 5.50 -1.65
CA SER A 1 -24.32 4.24 -1.47
C SER A 1 -24.07 3.88 -0.04
N ALA A 2 -25.10 3.79 0.80
CA ALA A 2 -24.97 3.88 2.25
C ALA A 2 -23.83 3.01 2.84
N THR A 3 -23.63 1.79 2.32
CA THR A 3 -22.54 0.90 2.74
C THR A 3 -21.14 1.50 2.54
N TYR A 4 -20.87 2.13 1.40
CA TYR A 4 -19.57 2.76 1.13
C TYR A 4 -19.33 3.95 2.07
N ASP A 5 -20.37 4.76 2.29
CA ASP A 5 -20.30 5.93 3.16
C ASP A 5 -19.98 5.51 4.62
N SER A 6 -20.58 4.40 5.09
CA SER A 6 -20.26 3.79 6.38
C SER A 6 -18.83 3.23 6.46
N GLN A 7 -18.39 2.48 5.44
CA GLN A 7 -17.05 1.88 5.41
C GLN A 7 -15.94 2.94 5.33
N ARG A 8 -16.17 4.03 4.57
CA ARG A 8 -15.25 5.18 4.53
C ARG A 8 -15.18 5.89 5.87
N ALA A 9 -16.33 6.11 6.54
CA ALA A 9 -16.35 6.74 7.86
C ALA A 9 -15.67 5.89 8.94
N ALA A 10 -15.71 4.57 8.79
CA ALA A 10 -15.01 3.62 9.67
C ALA A 10 -13.51 3.46 9.33
N GLY A 11 -13.04 3.94 8.18
CA GLY A 11 -11.66 3.75 7.72
C GLY A 11 -11.36 2.34 7.21
N ASP A 12 -12.39 1.54 6.91
CA ASP A 12 -12.28 0.15 6.46
C ASP A 12 -11.88 0.01 4.98
N VAL A 13 -11.87 1.13 4.24
CA VAL A 13 -11.49 1.18 2.83
C VAL A 13 -10.11 1.82 2.71
N ALA A 14 -9.11 1.01 2.37
CA ALA A 14 -7.73 1.47 2.15
C ALA A 14 -7.26 1.17 0.73
N CYS A 15 -6.46 2.09 0.17
CA CYS A 15 -5.78 1.91 -1.09
C CYS A 15 -4.68 0.83 -0.94
N PRO A 16 -4.67 -0.23 -1.75
CA PRO A 16 -3.66 -1.29 -1.64
C PRO A 16 -2.25 -0.87 -2.10
N ALA A 17 -2.12 0.30 -2.75
CA ALA A 17 -0.84 0.79 -3.27
C ALA A 17 -0.12 1.77 -2.33
N CYS A 18 -0.87 2.58 -1.57
CA CYS A 18 -0.32 3.60 -0.67
C CYS A 18 -0.89 3.55 0.75
N SER A 19 -1.78 2.60 1.03
CA SER A 19 -2.46 2.41 2.34
C SER A 19 -3.32 3.59 2.79
N ASP A 20 -3.55 4.55 1.90
CA ASP A 20 -4.39 5.71 2.18
C ASP A 20 -5.86 5.32 2.35
N THR A 21 -6.54 5.97 3.30
CA THR A 21 -7.96 5.71 3.60
C THR A 21 -8.90 6.79 3.06
N GLU A 22 -8.36 7.83 2.40
CA GLU A 22 -9.12 8.88 1.73
C GLU A 22 -9.61 8.46 0.33
N VAL A 23 -10.20 7.26 0.24
CA VAL A 23 -10.72 6.73 -1.02
C VAL A 23 -12.05 7.38 -1.35
N ALA A 24 -12.17 8.03 -2.52
CA ALA A 24 -13.39 8.70 -2.99
C ALA A 24 -14.14 7.87 -4.05
N LYS A 25 -15.49 7.93 -4.03
CA LYS A 25 -16.33 7.30 -5.04
C LYS A 25 -16.31 8.12 -6.34
N ALA A 26 -15.88 7.50 -7.45
CA ALA A 26 -15.95 8.12 -8.77
C ALA A 26 -17.40 8.20 -9.28
N ILE A 27 -17.66 9.16 -10.19
CA ILE A 27 -18.93 9.24 -10.93
C ILE A 27 -19.03 8.00 -11.83
N MET A 28 -20.21 7.36 -11.84
CA MET A 28 -20.46 6.22 -12.71
C MET A 28 -20.30 6.66 -14.17
N ALA A 29 -19.37 6.05 -14.89
CA ALA A 29 -19.23 6.29 -16.32
C ALA A 29 -20.47 5.72 -17.04
N PRO A 30 -21.17 6.49 -17.90
CA PRO A 30 -22.24 5.96 -18.73
C PRO A 30 -21.65 4.92 -19.71
N SER A 31 -22.39 3.85 -19.95
CA SER A 31 -21.97 2.80 -20.88
C SER A 31 -21.98 3.34 -22.32
N ILE A 32 -20.83 3.84 -22.77
CA ILE A 32 -20.59 4.16 -24.18
C ILE A 32 -20.26 2.86 -24.91
N GLY A 33 -21.24 2.32 -25.64
CA GLY A 33 -21.03 1.17 -26.51
C GLY A 33 -19.98 1.51 -27.57
N ALA A 34 -18.78 0.93 -27.45
CA ALA A 34 -17.71 1.11 -28.43
C ALA A 34 -18.11 0.42 -29.74
N LYS A 35 -18.56 1.19 -30.73
CA LYS A 35 -18.77 0.68 -32.09
C LYS A 35 -17.43 0.69 -32.81
N GLY A 36 -16.72 -0.43 -32.72
CA GLY A 36 -15.47 -0.68 -33.45
C GLY A 36 -14.25 -0.65 -32.54
N GLY A 37 -13.72 -1.85 -32.27
CA GLY A 37 -12.54 -2.06 -31.43
C GLY A 37 -12.87 -3.04 -30.33
N SER A 38 -12.72 -4.34 -30.63
CA SER A 38 -12.52 -5.36 -29.62
C SER A 38 -11.25 -4.99 -28.84
N ARG A 39 -11.42 -4.17 -27.80
CA ARG A 39 -10.42 -4.12 -26.73
C ARG A 39 -10.68 -5.39 -25.96
N GLY A 40 -9.80 -6.37 -26.18
CA GLY A 40 -9.88 -7.66 -25.51
C GLY A 40 -10.20 -7.43 -24.05
N GLU A 41 -11.27 -8.06 -23.60
CA GLU A 41 -11.34 -8.51 -22.23
C GLU A 41 -10.17 -9.47 -22.07
N GLU A 42 -8.97 -8.95 -21.85
CA GLU A 42 -8.13 -9.58 -20.86
C GLU A 42 -9.00 -9.51 -19.60
N GLU A 43 -9.73 -10.60 -19.37
CA GLU A 43 -10.19 -10.96 -18.05
C GLU A 43 -8.94 -10.88 -17.18
N MET A 44 -8.71 -9.70 -16.60
CA MET A 44 -7.77 -9.52 -15.53
C MET A 44 -8.26 -10.50 -14.49
N GLN A 45 -7.67 -11.70 -14.48
CA GLN A 45 -7.98 -12.77 -13.57
C GLN A 45 -7.90 -12.11 -12.21
N ARG A 46 -9.06 -11.78 -11.65
CA ARG A 46 -9.12 -11.18 -10.33
C ARG A 46 -8.57 -12.28 -9.45
N PRO A 47 -7.36 -12.11 -8.88
CA PRO A 47 -6.82 -13.14 -8.01
C PRO A 47 -7.86 -13.39 -6.94
N ASP A 48 -8.10 -14.66 -6.64
CA ASP A 48 -9.06 -15.02 -5.61
C ASP A 48 -8.71 -14.22 -4.35
N PRO A 49 -9.65 -13.45 -3.77
CA PRO A 49 -9.35 -12.57 -2.66
C PRO A 49 -8.75 -13.33 -1.47
N ALA A 50 -9.04 -14.63 -1.32
CA ALA A 50 -8.40 -15.47 -0.31
C ALA A 50 -6.91 -15.73 -0.61
N GLN A 51 -6.57 -16.02 -1.87
CA GLN A 51 -5.17 -16.24 -2.27
C GLN A 51 -4.34 -14.96 -2.17
N MET A 52 -4.93 -13.80 -2.51
CA MET A 52 -4.24 -12.51 -2.35
C MET A 52 -4.00 -12.16 -0.88
N MET A 53 -4.95 -12.49 0.00
CA MET A 53 -4.78 -12.33 1.44
C MET A 53 -3.66 -13.21 2.00
N GLU A 54 -3.57 -14.46 1.55
CA GLU A 54 -2.53 -15.39 2.01
C GLU A 54 -1.14 -14.94 1.55
N ALA A 55 -1.02 -14.49 0.29
CA ALA A 55 0.21 -13.93 -0.25
C ALA A 55 0.65 -12.67 0.52
N MET A 56 -0.29 -11.78 0.88
CA MET A 56 0.01 -10.59 1.69
C MET A 56 0.51 -10.95 3.10
N GLN A 57 -0.04 -12.00 3.72
CA GLN A 57 0.43 -12.46 5.03
C GLN A 57 1.83 -13.08 4.97
N GLN A 58 2.12 -13.85 3.93
CA GLN A 58 3.47 -14.40 3.72
C GLN A 58 4.47 -13.28 3.48
N MET A 59 4.11 -12.26 2.69
CA MET A 59 4.96 -11.08 2.48
C MET A 59 5.24 -10.34 3.79
N GLN A 60 4.22 -10.12 4.63
CA GLN A 60 4.39 -9.49 5.94
C GLN A 60 5.36 -10.29 6.83
N LYS A 61 5.19 -11.61 6.93
CA LYS A 61 6.09 -12.48 7.70
C LYS A 61 7.52 -12.41 7.19
N SER A 62 7.71 -12.46 5.86
CA SER A 62 9.04 -12.36 5.29
C SER A 62 9.70 -11.02 5.59
N VAL A 63 8.96 -9.92 5.65
CA VAL A 63 9.48 -8.61 6.06
C VAL A 63 9.84 -8.63 7.55
N GLU A 64 8.98 -9.16 8.42
CA GLU A 64 9.26 -9.26 9.86
C GLU A 64 10.48 -10.14 10.18
N GLU A 65 10.72 -11.19 9.40
CA GLU A 65 11.84 -12.13 9.61
C GLU A 65 13.18 -11.63 9.03
N ASN A 66 13.14 -10.82 7.97
CA ASN A 66 14.36 -10.40 7.24
C ASN A 66 14.72 -8.92 7.44
N CYS A 67 13.87 -8.13 8.08
CA CYS A 67 14.06 -6.70 8.28
C CYS A 67 14.01 -6.33 9.77
N ASP A 68 14.76 -5.30 10.16
CA ASP A 68 14.74 -4.73 11.49
C ASP A 68 13.62 -3.68 11.61
N TYR A 69 12.83 -3.77 12.69
CA TYR A 69 11.79 -2.80 12.97
C TYR A 69 12.37 -1.54 13.63
N VAL A 70 12.31 -0.41 12.93
CA VAL A 70 12.82 0.89 13.40
C VAL A 70 11.72 1.87 13.83
N GLY A 71 10.45 1.47 13.75
CA GLY A 71 9.32 2.29 14.18
C GLY A 71 9.28 3.66 13.48
N ALA A 72 9.04 4.73 14.25
CA ALA A 72 8.92 6.10 13.74
C ALA A 72 10.25 6.72 13.26
N ASP A 73 11.39 6.13 13.60
CA ASP A 73 12.72 6.60 13.18
C ASP A 73 13.11 6.11 11.77
N PHE A 74 12.19 5.44 11.06
CA PHE A 74 12.38 4.97 9.69
C PHE A 74 12.92 6.02 8.72
N PRO A 75 12.41 7.28 8.69
CA PRO A 75 12.90 8.27 7.74
C PRO A 75 14.37 8.64 7.97
N GLU A 76 14.78 8.72 9.24
CA GLU A 76 16.15 9.06 9.60
C GLU A 76 17.11 7.91 9.32
N GLU A 77 16.74 6.68 9.69
CA GLU A 77 17.58 5.51 9.40
C GLU A 77 17.68 5.24 7.89
N ALA A 78 16.60 5.42 7.13
CA ALA A 78 16.64 5.27 5.68
C ALA A 78 17.64 6.25 5.03
N ARG A 79 17.66 7.51 5.50
CA ARG A 79 18.67 8.50 5.07
C ARG A 79 20.08 8.09 5.46
N LYS A 80 20.31 7.71 6.73
CA LYS A 80 21.65 7.30 7.19
C LYS A 80 22.20 6.10 6.41
N ILE A 81 21.35 5.14 6.06
CA ILE A 81 21.73 3.98 5.23
C ILE A 81 22.06 4.42 3.80
N HIS A 82 21.29 5.35 3.23
CA HIS A 82 21.55 5.89 1.88
C HIS A 82 22.86 6.68 1.80
N TYR A 83 23.15 7.52 2.80
CA TYR A 83 24.39 8.31 2.88
C TYR A 83 25.60 7.53 3.41
N GLY A 84 25.42 6.28 3.84
CA GLY A 84 26.51 5.42 4.35
C GLY A 84 26.97 5.76 5.77
N GLU A 85 26.15 6.46 6.55
CA GLU A 85 26.40 6.76 7.98
C GLU A 85 26.04 5.60 8.90
N SER A 86 25.25 4.62 8.41
CA SER A 86 24.82 3.43 9.15
C SER A 86 25.06 2.15 8.32
N GLU A 87 25.02 0.98 8.97
CA GLU A 87 25.18 -0.31 8.31
C GLU A 87 24.03 -0.56 7.33
N GLN A 88 24.33 -1.08 6.13
CA GLN A 88 23.31 -1.48 5.16
C GLN A 88 22.53 -2.69 5.69
N ARG A 89 21.34 -2.43 6.21
CA ARG A 89 20.41 -3.42 6.74
C ARG A 89 19.02 -3.17 6.18
N ASN A 90 18.21 -4.22 6.06
CA ASN A 90 16.82 -4.07 5.67
C ASN A 90 16.04 -3.52 6.85
N ILE A 91 15.37 -2.38 6.69
CA ILE A 91 14.58 -1.76 7.75
C ILE A 91 13.12 -1.66 7.33
N TYR A 92 12.22 -1.79 8.28
CA TYR A 92 10.81 -1.45 8.12
C TYR A 92 10.32 -0.66 9.32
N GLY A 93 9.33 0.20 9.11
CA GLY A 93 8.84 1.07 10.16
C GLY A 93 7.63 1.87 9.75
N GLU A 94 7.36 2.90 10.54
CA GLU A 94 6.24 3.80 10.39
C GLU A 94 6.76 5.14 9.86
N SER A 95 6.07 5.71 8.88
CA SER A 95 6.40 7.04 8.36
C SER A 95 5.11 7.74 7.92
N SER A 96 5.10 9.06 8.06
CA SER A 96 4.02 9.87 7.51
C SER A 96 4.10 9.92 5.98
N PHE A 97 2.96 10.15 5.31
CA PHE A 97 2.93 10.25 3.84
C PHE A 97 3.87 11.35 3.31
N GLU A 98 3.92 12.50 4.00
CA GLU A 98 4.83 13.59 3.62
C GLU A 98 6.30 13.20 3.73
N GLU A 99 6.67 12.40 4.74
CA GLU A 99 8.05 11.91 4.89
C GLU A 99 8.39 10.84 3.86
N ALA A 100 7.48 9.89 3.60
CA ALA A 100 7.66 8.90 2.55
C ALA A 100 7.85 9.56 1.18
N SER A 101 7.11 10.63 0.88
CA SER A 101 7.31 11.41 -0.36
C SER A 101 8.69 12.06 -0.41
N LYS A 102 9.15 12.68 0.69
CA LYS A 102 10.47 13.32 0.75
C LYS A 102 11.59 12.30 0.54
N LEU A 103 11.50 11.13 1.15
CA LEU A 103 12.46 10.05 0.95
C LEU A 103 12.53 9.65 -0.53
N ASN A 104 11.38 9.54 -1.20
CA ASN A 104 11.33 9.22 -2.62
C ASN A 104 11.90 10.36 -3.51
N ASP A 105 11.63 11.63 -3.19
CA ASP A 105 12.22 12.80 -3.87
C ASP A 105 13.76 12.86 -3.68
N GLU A 106 14.26 12.43 -2.53
CA GLU A 106 15.69 12.30 -2.22
C GLU A 106 16.36 11.12 -2.96
N GLY A 107 15.58 10.26 -3.64
CA GLY A 107 16.07 9.09 -4.37
C GLY A 107 16.23 7.84 -3.50
N ILE A 108 15.61 7.83 -2.32
CA ILE A 108 15.56 6.66 -1.43
C ILE A 108 14.36 5.80 -1.85
N GLU A 109 14.64 4.59 -2.35
CA GLU A 109 13.61 3.64 -2.80
C GLU A 109 12.83 3.09 -1.60
N VAL A 110 11.72 3.75 -1.27
CA VAL A 110 10.82 3.35 -0.18
C VAL A 110 9.51 2.78 -0.73
N GLY A 111 9.11 1.62 -0.22
CA GLY A 111 7.84 0.97 -0.56
C GLY A 111 6.87 1.04 0.61
N CYS A 112 5.65 1.52 0.37
CA CYS A 112 4.56 1.46 1.36
C CYS A 112 3.84 0.12 1.26
N ILE A 113 4.08 -0.77 2.24
CA ILE A 113 3.36 -2.04 2.32
C ILE A 113 2.05 -1.83 3.09
N PRO A 114 0.89 -2.26 2.56
CA PRO A 114 -0.37 -2.21 3.28
C PRO A 114 -0.38 -3.19 4.45
N TRP A 115 -0.06 -2.66 5.63
CA TRP A 115 -0.19 -3.38 6.89
C TRP A 115 -1.67 -3.51 7.25
N ARG A 116 -2.11 -4.76 7.41
CA ARG A 116 -3.40 -5.05 8.03
C ARG A 116 -3.31 -4.56 9.48
N LYS A 117 -4.04 -3.49 9.83
CA LYS A 117 -4.36 -3.25 11.24
C LYS A 117 -5.08 -4.51 11.73
N LYS A 118 -4.60 -5.11 12.83
CA LYS A 118 -5.36 -6.20 13.47
C LYS A 118 -6.74 -5.62 13.77
N ALA A 119 -7.79 -6.22 13.21
CA ALA A 119 -9.13 -5.88 13.63
C ALA A 119 -9.22 -6.24 15.11
N ASP A 120 -9.35 -5.24 15.99
CA ASP A 120 -9.69 -5.46 17.39
C ASP A 120 -10.94 -6.34 17.43
N SER A 121 -10.79 -7.56 17.96
CA SER A 121 -11.88 -8.49 18.29
C SER A 121 -12.10 -8.52 19.78
#